data_AF-A0A0P9LRD0-F1
#
_entry.id   AF-A0A0P9LRD0-F1
#
_cell.length_a   1.000
_cell.length_b   1.000
_cell.length_c   1.000
_cell.angle_alpha   90.00
_cell.angle_beta   90.00
_cell.angle_gamma   90.00
#
_symmetry.space_group_name_H-M   'P 1'
#
loop_
_entity.id
_entity.type
_entity.pdbx_description
1 polymer ?
#
loop_
_entity_poly.entity_id
_entity_poly.type
_entity_poly.pdbx_seq_one_letter_code
_entity_poly.pdbx_strand_id
1 'polypeptide(L)'
;DDEQRLADLLALAQSLGIPAVASGDVHMHARGRRALQDTMTAIRHHTTVAEAGHLLFANGERHLRPLDALSEHYPDWLLAESVRIARRCTFDLGD
;
A
#
# COMPACT_ATOMS: atom_id res chain seq x y z
N ASP A 1 11.47 11.06 9.65
CA ASP A 1 11.45 11.14 8.18
C ASP A 1 10.08 10.82 7.60
N ASP A 2 9.45 9.67 7.92
CA ASP A 2 8.13 9.29 7.38
C ASP A 2 6.98 10.23 7.78
N GLU A 3 6.93 10.67 9.04
CA GLU A 3 5.91 11.63 9.51
C GLU A 3 6.02 12.98 8.79
N GLN A 4 7.24 13.48 8.60
CA GLN A 4 7.48 14.73 7.86
C GLN A 4 7.08 14.58 6.40
N ARG A 5 7.48 13.48 5.75
CA ARG A 5 7.08 13.18 4.37
C ARG A 5 5.57 13.12 4.22
N LEU A 6 4.86 12.52 5.18
CA LEU A 6 3.40 12.49 5.19
C LEU A 6 2.84 13.91 5.30
N ALA A 7 3.34 14.73 6.23
CA ALA A 7 2.90 16.11 6.40
C ALA A 7 3.08 16.94 5.10
N ASP A 8 4.23 16.81 4.44
CA ASP A 8 4.52 17.52 3.19
C ASP A 8 3.56 17.10 2.07
N LEU A 9 3.29 15.80 1.94
CA LEU A 9 2.34 15.28 0.95
C LEU A 9 0.91 15.75 1.21
N LEU A 10 0.51 15.81 2.49
CA LEU A 10 -0.81 16.31 2.88
C LEU A 10 -0.95 17.82 2.62
N ALA A 11 0.09 18.61 2.91
CA ALA A 11 0.11 20.04 2.59
C ALA A 11 0.05 20.28 1.08
N LEU A 12 0.78 19.48 0.29
CA LEU A 12 0.72 19.55 -1.16
C LEU A 12 -0.67 19.21 -1.69
N ALA A 13 -1.27 18.12 -1.22
CA ALA A 13 -2.63 17.72 -1.58
C ALA A 13 -3.65 18.83 -1.28
N GLN A 14 -3.53 19.47 -0.12
CA GLN A 14 -4.36 20.62 0.25
C GLN A 14 -4.18 21.81 -0.70
N SER A 15 -2.93 22.19 -1.01
CA SER A 15 -2.65 23.32 -1.92
C SER A 15 -3.15 23.10 -3.35
N LEU A 16 -3.23 21.84 -3.79
CA LEU A 16 -3.74 21.45 -5.10
C LEU A 16 -5.24 21.16 -5.11
N GLY A 17 -5.90 21.15 -3.94
CA GLY A 17 -7.32 20.77 -3.82
C GLY A 17 -7.61 19.30 -4.14
N ILE A 18 -6.63 18.41 -3.93
CA ILE A 18 -6.74 16.97 -4.22
C ILE A 18 -6.97 16.23 -2.89
N PRO A 19 -8.05 15.44 -2.75
CA PRO A 19 -8.23 14.59 -1.57
C PRO A 19 -7.13 13.53 -1.45
N ALA A 20 -6.50 13.44 -0.28
CA ALA A 20 -5.56 12.36 0.04
C ALA A 20 -6.31 11.09 0.48
N VAL A 21 -5.73 9.93 0.21
CA VAL A 21 -6.33 8.63 0.51
C VAL A 21 -5.31 7.65 1.10
N ALA A 22 -5.73 6.84 2.07
CA ALA A 22 -4.92 5.75 2.59
C ALA A 22 -4.86 4.59 1.58
N SER A 23 -3.66 4.06 1.34
CA SER A 23 -3.46 2.84 0.56
C SER A 23 -2.43 1.93 1.24
N GLY A 24 -2.68 0.62 1.18
CA GLY A 24 -1.84 -0.38 1.87
C GLY A 24 -0.63 -0.89 1.07
N ASP A 25 -0.50 -0.47 -0.20
CA ASP A 25 0.55 -0.92 -1.13
C ASP A 25 0.74 -2.46 -1.11
N VAL A 26 -0.40 -3.15 -1.24
CA VAL A 26 -0.55 -4.57 -0.94
C VAL A 26 0.07 -5.42 -2.05
N HIS A 27 1.01 -6.28 -1.67
CA HIS A 27 1.66 -7.25 -2.56
C HIS A 27 1.37 -8.70 -2.18
N MET A 28 0.75 -8.92 -1.02
CA MET A 28 0.51 -10.24 -0.45
C MET A 28 -0.89 -10.32 0.16
N HIS A 29 -1.50 -11.50 0.13
CA HIS A 29 -2.79 -11.70 0.82
C HIS A 29 -2.64 -11.86 2.34
N ALA A 30 -1.47 -12.26 2.83
CA ALA A 30 -1.21 -12.47 4.25
C ALA A 30 0.25 -12.20 4.60
N ARG A 31 0.51 -11.75 5.83
CA ARG A 31 1.86 -11.39 6.32
C ARG A 31 2.88 -12.52 6.14
N GLY A 32 2.48 -13.76 6.38
CA GLY A 32 3.33 -14.94 6.25
C GLY A 32 3.80 -15.27 4.82
N ARG A 33 3.32 -14.54 3.80
CA ARG A 33 3.69 -14.76 2.39
C ARG A 33 4.94 -14.01 1.94
N ARG A 34 5.64 -13.31 2.84
CA ARG A 34 6.86 -12.56 2.51
C ARG A 34 7.90 -13.39 1.78
N ALA A 35 8.20 -14.60 2.24
CA ALA A 35 9.21 -15.46 1.58
C ALA A 35 8.85 -15.75 0.11
N LEU A 36 7.56 -15.94 -0.20
CA LEU A 36 7.11 -16.14 -1.57
C LEU A 36 7.24 -14.85 -2.39
N GLN A 37 6.83 -13.71 -1.85
CA GLN A 37 7.01 -12.40 -2.51
C GLN A 37 8.48 -12.13 -2.83
N ASP A 38 9.36 -12.33 -1.85
CA ASP A 38 10.80 -12.11 -2.02
C ASP A 38 11.39 -13.05 -3.08
N THR A 39 10.94 -14.31 -3.11
CA THR A 39 11.33 -15.28 -4.15
C THR A 39 10.88 -14.82 -5.54
N MET A 40 9.64 -14.37 -5.69
CA MET A 40 9.11 -13.86 -6.97
C MET A 40 9.87 -12.62 -7.44
N THR A 41 10.22 -11.71 -6.52
CA THR A 41 11.05 -10.55 -6.81
C THR A 41 12.45 -10.95 -7.28
N ALA A 42 13.12 -11.87 -6.58
CA ALA A 42 14.46 -12.33 -6.97
C ALA A 42 14.47 -12.98 -8.37
N ILE A 43 13.47 -13.82 -8.66
CA ILE A 43 13.28 -14.43 -9.99
C ILE A 43 13.12 -13.34 -11.06
N ARG A 44 12.26 -12.35 -10.83
CA ARG A 44 12.03 -11.23 -11.77
C ARG A 44 13.31 -10.44 -12.07
N HIS A 45 14.18 -10.31 -11.08
CA HIS A 45 15.43 -9.56 -11.20
C HIS A 45 16.64 -10.44 -11.56
N HIS A 46 16.42 -11.71 -11.90
CA HIS A 46 17.47 -12.67 -12.25
C HIS A 46 18.61 -12.73 -11.21
N THR A 47 18.24 -12.72 -9.92
CA THR A 47 19.18 -12.77 -8.79
C THR A 47 18.69 -13.76 -7.73
N THR A 48 19.48 -13.98 -6.68
CA THR A 48 19.08 -14.81 -5.54
C THR A 48 18.40 -13.96 -4.46
N VAL A 49 17.61 -14.60 -3.59
CA VAL A 49 16.98 -13.91 -2.44
C VAL A 49 18.05 -13.28 -1.53
N ALA A 50 19.21 -13.94 -1.39
CA ALA A 50 20.32 -13.43 -0.59
C ALA A 50 20.97 -12.17 -1.17
N GLU A 51 20.99 -12.03 -2.51
CA GLU A 51 21.64 -10.92 -3.21
C GLU A 51 20.67 -9.79 -3.58
N ALA A 52 19.36 -10.03 -3.53
CA ALA A 52 18.34 -9.09 -3.98
C ALA A 52 18.31 -7.76 -3.17
N GLY A 53 18.80 -7.74 -1.93
CA GLY A 53 19.02 -6.51 -1.15
C GLY A 53 17.81 -5.57 -1.13
N HIS A 54 18.00 -4.34 -1.61
CA HIS A 54 16.96 -3.30 -1.67
C HIS A 54 15.81 -3.56 -2.64
N LEU A 55 15.89 -4.60 -3.47
CA LEU A 55 14.76 -5.05 -4.29
C LEU A 55 13.67 -5.70 -3.42
N LEU A 56 14.05 -6.26 -2.27
CA LEU A 56 13.11 -6.89 -1.34
C LEU A 56 12.47 -5.87 -0.42
N PHE A 57 11.24 -6.14 0.00
CA PHE A 57 10.62 -5.34 1.05
C PHE A 57 11.30 -5.59 2.39
N ALA A 58 11.48 -4.52 3.17
CA ALA A 58 12.12 -4.59 4.49
C ALA A 58 11.36 -5.47 5.49
N ASN A 59 10.04 -5.58 5.33
CA ASN A 59 9.15 -6.31 6.24
C ASN A 59 7.94 -6.91 5.49
N GLY A 60 7.11 -7.65 6.23
CA GLY A 60 5.89 -8.29 5.72
C GLY A 60 4.64 -7.40 5.77
N GLU A 61 4.76 -6.10 6.00
CA GLU A 61 3.60 -5.21 6.25
C GLU A 61 2.77 -4.93 4.99
N ARG A 62 3.29 -5.26 3.80
CA ARG A 62 2.63 -5.11 2.49
C ARG A 62 1.65 -6.26 2.19
N HIS A 63 0.80 -6.56 3.16
CA HIS A 63 -0.27 -7.55 3.03
C HIS A 63 -1.67 -6.92 3.20
N LEU A 64 -2.72 -7.64 2.84
CA LEU A 64 -4.10 -7.26 3.15
C LEU A 64 -4.29 -7.21 4.68
N ARG A 65 -4.32 -6.00 5.24
CA ARG A 65 -4.55 -5.77 6.67
C ARG A 65 -6.04 -5.65 6.97
N PRO A 66 -6.51 -6.17 8.11
CA PRO A 66 -7.88 -5.94 8.57
C PRO A 66 -8.11 -4.46 8.93
N LEU A 67 -9.38 -4.05 9.00
CA LEU A 67 -9.75 -2.64 9.16
C LEU A 67 -9.29 -2.05 10.51
N ASP A 68 -9.35 -2.82 11.58
CA ASP A 68 -8.86 -2.44 12.92
C ASP A 68 -7.38 -2.05 12.89
N ALA A 69 -6.53 -2.88 12.27
CA ALA A 69 -5.12 -2.57 12.09
C ALA A 69 -4.91 -1.34 11.21
N LEU A 70 -5.75 -1.12 10.18
CA LEU A 70 -5.66 0.09 9.35
C LEU A 70 -6.06 1.35 10.12
N SER A 71 -7.10 1.27 10.96
CA SER A 71 -7.57 2.38 11.81
C SER A 71 -6.55 2.79 12.87
N GLU A 72 -5.65 1.90 13.29
CA GLU A 72 -4.53 2.27 14.16
C GLU A 72 -3.45 3.10 13.44
N HIS A 73 -3.33 2.96 12.12
CA HIS A 73 -2.26 3.58 11.33
C HIS A 73 -2.70 4.79 10.53
N TYR A 74 -3.99 4.91 10.21
CA TYR A 74 -4.52 5.99 9.38
C TYR A 74 -5.65 6.74 10.09
N PRO A 75 -5.70 8.07 9.99
CA PRO A 75 -6.86 8.83 10.40
C PRO A 75 -8.10 8.47 9.56
N ASP A 76 -9.27 8.50 10.20
CA ASP A 76 -10.54 8.06 9.61
C ASP A 76 -10.86 8.70 8.26
N TRP A 77 -10.50 9.98 8.07
CA TRP A 77 -10.79 10.71 6.84
C TRP A 77 -10.02 10.16 5.62
N LEU A 78 -8.80 9.64 5.82
CA LEU A 78 -8.03 8.99 4.75
C LEU A 78 -8.64 7.63 4.37
N LEU A 79 -9.18 6.90 5.36
CA LEU A 79 -9.88 5.64 5.12
C LEU A 79 -11.22 5.87 4.43
N ALA A 80 -11.98 6.88 4.86
CA ALA A 80 -13.25 7.25 4.24
C ALA A 80 -13.10 7.63 2.77
N GLU A 81 -12.00 8.29 2.40
CA GLU A 81 -11.70 8.64 1.01
C GLU A 81 -11.55 7.40 0.12
N SER A 82 -10.98 6.30 0.63
CA SER A 82 -10.87 5.04 -0.11
C SER A 82 -12.23 4.47 -0.49
N VAL A 83 -13.20 4.56 0.44
CA VAL A 83 -14.59 4.15 0.21
C VAL A 83 -15.28 5.07 -0.79
N ARG A 84 -15.03 6.38 -0.71
CA ARG A 84 -15.57 7.36 -1.66
C ARG A 84 -15.09 7.09 -3.08
N ILE A 85 -13.80 6.77 -3.26
CA ILE A 85 -13.22 6.38 -4.55
C ILE A 85 -13.88 5.08 -5.04
N ALA A 86 -13.92 4.04 -4.21
CA ALA A 86 -14.49 2.74 -4.59
C ALA A 86 -15.94 2.85 -5.05
N ARG A 87 -16.78 3.66 -4.38
CA ARG A 87 -18.18 3.89 -4.78
C ARG A 87 -18.34 4.56 -6.14
N ARG A 88 -17.33 5.26 -6.64
CA ARG A 88 -17.33 5.90 -7.96
C ARG A 88 -16.84 4.98 -9.06
N CYS A 89 -16.13 3.91 -8.70
CA CYS A 89 -15.67 2.89 -9.63
C CYS A 89 -16.82 1.91 -9.90
N THR A 90 -17.49 2.07 -11.04
CA THR A 90 -18.43 1.10 -11.59
C THR A 90 -17.77 0.44 -12.79
N PHE A 91 -17.90 -0.88 -12.89
CA PHE A 91 -17.36 -1.67 -13.99
C PHE A 91 -18.36 -2.77 -14.32
N ASP A 92 -18.60 -2.97 -15.61
CA ASP A 92 -19.44 -4.04 -16.14
C ASP A 92 -18.60 -4.80 -17.15
N LEU A 93 -18.45 -6.12 -16.95
CA LEU A 93 -17.70 -6.98 -17.86
C LEU A 93 -18.55 -7.37 -19.08
N GLY A 94 -19.88 -7.16 -19.05
CA GLY A 94 -20.79 -7.65 -20.09
C GLY A 94 -20.74 -9.17 -20.29
N ASP A 95 -21.56 -9.65 -21.23
CA ASP A 95 -21.32 -10.91 -21.93
C ASP A 95 -20.56 -10.65 -23.24
#